data_AF-A0A558F4X4-F1
#
_entry.id   AF-A0A558F4X4-F1
#
_cell.length_a   1.000
_cell.length_b   1.000
_cell.length_c   1.000
_cell.angle_alpha   90.00
_cell.angle_beta   90.00
_cell.angle_gamma   90.00
#
_symmetry.space_group_name_H-M   'P 1'
#
loop_
_entity.id
_entity.type
_entity.pdbx_description
1 polymer ?
#
loop_
_entity_poly.entity_id
_entity_poly.type
_entity_poly.pdbx_seq_one_letter_code
_entity_poly.pdbx_strand_id
1 'polypeptide(L)'
;MIAYKVIFGPITKTNREQAEWLVEDYLSVLLHNGQVCGEYYLIVHNGLLCTYINLQGLDANLKQYHDSYGIERLERIIGLFGCEPLWERIDDDVPEKNTHWQNTTFLYLFTHMDDWQSPICRGDNGHPIPIFLLSGAYQQREEIYFWQQQYKTYDQAWIYSGALEKVAYKQLATPDSELTKAGQTICKYIEEVTGIPTYYYLMRYWGRRKNEYARLCPACGQKWSTDTDVEVNVFYHFPFKCDPCRLVSHLAVSYEDERHAVIGEWRPSKF
;
A
#
# COMPACT_ATOMS: atom_id res chain seq x y z
N MET A 1 11.65 -3.81 3.72
CA MET A 1 11.09 -4.24 5.02
C MET A 1 12.24 -4.78 5.85
N ILE A 2 12.17 -4.67 7.18
CA ILE A 2 13.25 -5.15 8.05
C ILE A 2 12.63 -5.95 9.19
N ALA A 3 13.03 -7.21 9.33
CA ALA A 3 12.49 -8.10 10.36
C ALA A 3 13.01 -7.76 11.77
N TYR A 4 12.09 -7.64 12.72
CA TYR A 4 12.37 -7.39 14.14
C TYR A 4 11.60 -8.35 15.03
N LYS A 5 12.24 -8.72 16.14
CA LYS A 5 11.57 -9.24 17.34
C LYS A 5 11.44 -8.10 18.34
N VAL A 6 10.23 -7.85 18.80
CA VAL A 6 9.95 -6.84 19.84
C VAL A 6 9.54 -7.54 21.12
N ILE A 7 10.21 -7.20 22.22
CA ILE A 7 10.00 -7.77 23.54
C ILE A 7 9.37 -6.70 24.41
N PHE A 8 8.14 -6.94 24.90
CA PHE A 8 7.41 -5.96 25.69
C PHE A 8 7.69 -6.08 27.19
N GLY A 9 7.67 -7.30 27.72
CA GLY A 9 7.95 -7.55 29.12
C GLY A 9 7.34 -8.85 29.64
N PRO A 10 7.52 -9.13 30.95
CA PRO A 10 7.03 -10.36 31.56
C PRO A 10 5.51 -10.38 31.67
N ILE A 11 4.93 -11.56 31.51
CA ILE A 11 3.50 -11.79 31.73
C ILE A 11 3.27 -12.90 32.75
N THR A 12 2.12 -12.83 33.41
CA THR A 12 1.56 -13.86 34.27
C THR A 12 0.29 -14.41 33.66
N LYS A 13 -0.21 -15.55 34.16
CA LYS A 13 -1.49 -16.11 33.67
C LYS A 13 -2.67 -15.15 33.84
N THR A 14 -2.62 -14.25 34.82
CA THR A 14 -3.74 -13.36 35.18
C THR A 14 -3.74 -12.04 34.44
N ASN A 15 -2.60 -11.60 33.86
CA ASN A 15 -2.51 -10.34 33.12
C ASN A 15 -2.33 -10.53 31.60
N ARG A 16 -2.21 -11.78 31.12
CA ARG A 16 -1.87 -12.08 29.73
C ARG A 16 -2.83 -11.46 28.72
N GLU A 17 -4.13 -11.66 28.89
CA GLU A 17 -5.15 -11.17 27.94
C GLU A 17 -5.12 -9.64 27.82
N GLN A 18 -5.03 -8.94 28.95
CA GLN A 18 -4.88 -7.49 28.97
C GLN A 18 -3.59 -7.03 28.28
N ALA A 19 -2.49 -7.76 28.51
CA ALA A 19 -1.20 -7.47 27.91
C ALA A 19 -1.22 -7.65 26.39
N GLU A 20 -1.78 -8.76 25.92
CA GLU A 20 -1.96 -9.04 24.49
C GLU A 20 -2.81 -7.95 23.83
N TRP A 21 -3.95 -7.59 24.42
CA TRP A 21 -4.82 -6.53 23.88
C TRP A 21 -4.12 -5.17 23.79
N LEU A 22 -3.36 -4.77 24.82
CA LEU A 22 -2.60 -3.51 24.78
C LEU A 22 -1.52 -3.52 23.70
N VAL A 23 -0.84 -4.66 23.51
CA VAL A 23 0.15 -4.81 22.46
C VAL A 23 -0.49 -4.76 21.08
N GLU A 24 -1.62 -5.44 20.87
CA GLU A 24 -2.37 -5.37 19.60
C GLU A 24 -2.83 -3.95 19.29
N ASP A 25 -3.35 -3.21 20.28
CA ASP A 25 -3.74 -1.80 20.14
C ASP A 25 -2.53 -0.94 19.71
N TYR A 26 -1.37 -1.14 20.33
CA TYR A 26 -0.14 -0.44 19.92
C TYR A 26 0.32 -0.81 18.50
N LEU A 27 0.36 -2.11 18.18
CA LEU A 27 0.77 -2.59 16.85
C LEU A 27 -0.19 -2.11 15.75
N SER A 28 -1.49 -2.02 16.04
CA SER A 28 -2.48 -1.51 15.10
C SER A 28 -2.16 -0.07 14.68
N VAL A 29 -1.82 0.79 15.64
CA VAL A 29 -1.45 2.18 15.34
C VAL A 29 -0.13 2.25 14.57
N LEU A 30 0.85 1.41 14.87
CA LEU A 30 2.10 1.35 14.09
C LEU A 30 1.88 0.88 12.64
N LEU A 31 0.94 -0.04 12.42
CA LEU A 31 0.51 -0.48 11.07
C LEU A 31 -0.18 0.65 10.33
N HIS A 32 -1.14 1.33 10.98
CA HIS A 32 -1.91 2.41 10.37
C HIS A 32 -1.03 3.64 10.07
N ASN A 33 -0.05 3.93 10.94
CA ASN A 33 0.94 4.98 10.72
C ASN A 33 2.01 4.58 9.68
N GLY A 34 2.05 3.30 9.29
CA GLY A 34 2.95 2.76 8.28
C GLY A 34 4.41 2.61 8.73
N GLN A 35 4.64 2.49 10.04
CA GLN A 35 5.94 2.14 10.61
C GLN A 35 6.17 0.63 10.52
N VAL A 36 5.10 -0.16 10.72
CA VAL A 36 5.07 -1.61 10.63
C VAL A 36 4.29 -2.03 9.38
N CYS A 37 4.56 -3.23 8.87
CA CYS A 37 3.85 -3.81 7.74
C CYS A 37 3.79 -5.34 7.80
N GLY A 38 2.96 -5.90 6.93
CA GLY A 38 2.72 -7.33 6.84
C GLY A 38 1.96 -7.86 8.05
N GLU A 39 2.16 -9.14 8.31
CA GLU A 39 1.54 -9.85 9.43
C GLU A 39 2.46 -9.81 10.67
N TYR A 40 1.87 -10.06 11.83
CA TYR A 40 2.60 -10.20 13.08
C TYR A 40 2.08 -11.38 13.90
N TYR A 41 2.92 -11.89 14.79
CA TYR A 41 2.57 -13.00 15.67
C TYR A 41 2.91 -12.67 17.10
N LEU A 42 1.89 -12.63 17.97
CA LEU A 42 2.10 -12.53 19.41
C LEU A 42 2.47 -13.89 19.99
N ILE A 43 3.57 -13.92 20.71
CA ILE A 43 4.09 -15.14 21.33
C ILE A 43 4.56 -14.87 22.76
N VAL A 44 4.56 -15.94 23.55
CA VAL A 44 5.17 -15.94 24.87
C VAL A 44 6.44 -16.76 24.81
N HIS A 45 7.59 -16.12 24.99
CA HIS A 45 8.88 -16.77 24.97
C HIS A 45 9.60 -16.55 26.30
N ASN A 46 9.89 -17.63 27.03
CA ASN A 46 10.50 -17.59 28.36
C ASN A 46 9.76 -16.66 29.35
N GLY A 47 8.42 -16.64 29.29
CA GLY A 47 7.58 -15.81 30.15
C GLY A 47 7.48 -14.34 29.74
N LEU A 48 8.13 -13.94 28.63
CA LEU A 48 8.03 -12.60 28.06
C LEU A 48 7.03 -12.58 26.91
N LEU A 49 6.18 -11.57 26.85
CA LEU A 49 5.34 -11.29 25.69
C LEU A 49 6.19 -10.61 24.61
N CYS A 50 6.20 -11.20 23.43
CA CYS A 50 6.97 -10.74 22.28
C CYS A 50 6.12 -10.76 21.01
N THR A 51 6.55 -10.01 20.00
CA THR A 51 6.04 -10.13 18.64
C THR A 51 7.17 -10.19 17.62
N TYR A 52 6.90 -10.79 16.46
CA TYR A 52 7.71 -10.65 15.26
C TYR A 52 6.98 -9.76 14.27
N ILE A 53 7.67 -8.75 13.76
CA ILE A 53 7.10 -7.73 12.87
C ILE A 53 8.12 -7.34 11.79
N ASN A 54 7.61 -6.70 10.74
CA ASN A 54 8.44 -6.04 9.74
C ASN A 54 8.31 -4.53 9.84
N LEU A 55 9.44 -3.83 10.01
CA LEU A 55 9.49 -2.38 9.87
C LEU A 55 9.49 -1.98 8.39
N GLN A 56 8.77 -0.93 8.03
CA GLN A 56 8.71 -0.41 6.65
C GLN A 56 9.98 0.34 6.23
N GLY A 57 10.87 0.69 7.16
CA GLY A 57 12.11 1.38 6.87
C GLY A 57 13.05 1.39 8.07
N LEU A 58 14.26 1.88 7.84
CA LEU A 58 15.23 2.16 8.89
C LEU A 58 14.62 3.08 9.92
N ASP A 59 14.91 2.75 11.18
CA ASP A 59 14.57 3.56 12.34
C ASP A 59 13.07 3.87 12.48
N ALA A 60 12.21 3.13 11.78
CA ALA A 60 10.77 3.32 11.82
C ALA A 60 10.20 3.11 13.24
N ASN A 61 10.92 2.43 14.14
CA ASN A 61 10.58 2.28 15.54
C ASN A 61 10.90 3.50 16.42
N LEU A 62 11.64 4.50 15.93
CA LEU A 62 11.97 5.68 16.73
C LEU A 62 10.73 6.51 17.07
N LYS A 63 10.70 7.06 18.29
CA LYS A 63 9.58 7.90 18.79
C LYS A 63 9.29 9.12 17.93
N GLN A 64 10.29 9.68 17.25
CA GLN A 64 10.12 10.83 16.36
C GLN A 64 9.19 10.55 15.16
N TYR A 65 9.00 9.27 14.81
CA TYR A 65 8.09 8.84 13.74
C TYR A 65 6.73 8.37 14.26
N HIS A 66 6.55 8.28 15.57
CA HIS A 66 5.24 8.04 16.14
C HIS A 66 4.38 9.29 16.00
N ASP A 67 3.12 9.10 15.64
CA ASP A 67 2.10 10.12 15.85
C ASP A 67 1.64 10.17 17.32
N SER A 68 0.70 11.05 17.62
CA SER A 68 0.13 11.21 18.96
C SER A 68 -0.52 9.93 19.51
N TYR A 69 -1.18 9.14 18.66
CA TYR A 69 -1.78 7.87 19.06
C TYR A 69 -0.70 6.85 19.37
N GLY A 70 0.35 6.78 18.56
CA GLY A 70 1.49 5.88 18.77
C GLY A 70 2.18 6.17 20.10
N ILE A 71 2.42 7.44 20.40
CA ILE A 71 2.98 7.86 21.70
C ILE A 71 2.04 7.47 22.86
N GLU A 72 0.74 7.75 22.76
CA GLU A 72 -0.23 7.39 23.81
C GLU A 72 -0.28 5.87 24.07
N ARG A 73 -0.28 5.04 23.02
CA ARG A 73 -0.30 3.56 23.18
C ARG A 73 1.02 3.06 23.73
N LEU A 74 2.14 3.64 23.31
CA LEU A 74 3.46 3.32 23.88
C LEU A 74 3.52 3.64 25.39
N GLU A 75 2.95 4.77 25.82
CA GLU A 75 2.86 5.11 27.25
C GLU A 75 2.03 4.09 28.04
N ARG A 76 0.94 3.56 27.47
CA ARG A 76 0.13 2.49 28.09
C ARG A 76 0.91 1.18 28.20
N ILE A 77 1.70 0.84 27.19
CA ILE A 77 2.63 -0.30 27.21
C ILE A 77 3.66 -0.13 28.33
N ILE A 78 4.32 1.03 28.41
CA ILE A 78 5.29 1.35 29.46
C ILE A 78 4.61 1.30 30.85
N GLY A 79 3.37 1.78 30.97
CA GLY A 79 2.61 1.71 32.21
C GLY A 79 2.34 0.28 32.69
N LEU A 80 2.10 -0.66 31.76
CA LEU A 80 1.87 -2.07 32.11
C LEU A 80 3.18 -2.81 32.45
N PHE A 81 4.22 -2.65 31.62
CA PHE A 81 5.45 -3.44 31.74
C PHE A 81 6.56 -2.78 32.57
N GLY A 82 6.44 -1.47 32.81
CA GLY A 82 7.43 -0.68 33.56
C GLY A 82 8.68 -0.30 32.76
N CYS A 83 8.74 -0.62 31.46
CA CYS A 83 9.85 -0.28 30.58
C CYS A 83 9.40 -0.09 29.13
N GLU A 84 10.26 0.51 28.31
CA GLU A 84 10.06 0.55 26.87
C GLU A 84 10.23 -0.84 26.24
N PRO A 85 9.53 -1.15 25.14
CA PRO A 85 9.77 -2.37 24.39
C PRO A 85 11.21 -2.42 23.88
N LEU A 86 11.83 -3.59 23.99
CA LEU A 86 13.15 -3.85 23.40
C LEU A 86 12.98 -4.31 21.95
N TRP A 87 13.64 -3.63 21.02
CA TRP A 87 13.60 -3.92 19.59
C TRP A 87 14.88 -4.65 19.19
N GLU A 88 14.77 -5.94 18.90
CA GLU A 88 15.87 -6.79 18.42
C GLU A 88 15.75 -6.96 16.90
N ARG A 89 16.70 -6.41 16.14
CA ARG A 89 16.76 -6.66 14.70
C ARG A 89 17.19 -8.11 14.47
N ILE A 90 16.41 -8.84 13.66
CA ILE A 90 16.71 -10.23 13.29
C ILE A 90 17.01 -10.38 11.79
N ASP A 91 16.95 -9.28 11.06
CA ASP A 91 17.31 -9.20 9.64
C ASP A 91 18.80 -8.89 9.45
N ASP A 92 19.41 -9.60 8.52
CA ASP A 92 20.81 -9.45 8.14
C ASP A 92 20.98 -8.60 6.86
N ASP A 93 19.93 -8.52 6.02
CA ASP A 93 19.94 -7.76 4.76
C ASP A 93 19.12 -6.47 4.91
N VAL A 94 19.77 -5.43 5.40
CA VAL A 94 19.13 -4.17 5.76
C VAL A 94 19.52 -3.08 4.76
N PRO A 95 18.57 -2.30 4.23
CA PRO A 95 18.91 -1.19 3.34
C PRO A 95 19.75 -0.14 4.07
N GLU A 96 20.69 0.51 3.37
CA GLU A 96 21.54 1.56 3.95
C GLU A 96 20.79 2.87 4.24
N LYS A 97 19.68 3.11 3.52
CA LYS A 97 18.85 4.31 3.66
C LYS A 97 17.40 4.01 3.32
N ASN A 98 16.50 4.83 3.86
CA ASN A 98 15.11 4.82 3.43
C ASN A 98 14.97 5.35 2.00
N THR A 99 14.06 4.75 1.24
CA THR A 99 13.64 5.30 -0.06
C THR A 99 12.81 6.56 0.19
N HIS A 100 13.18 7.64 -0.49
CA HIS A 100 12.45 8.90 -0.47
C HIS A 100 11.94 9.25 -1.87
N TRP A 101 11.22 10.36 -2.03
CA TRP A 101 10.73 10.84 -3.34
C TRP A 101 11.64 11.87 -4.01
N GLN A 102 12.81 12.21 -3.46
CA GLN A 102 13.66 13.21 -4.14
C GLN A 102 14.09 12.72 -5.52
N ASN A 103 14.16 13.65 -6.47
CA ASN A 103 14.59 13.44 -7.86
C ASN A 103 13.68 12.54 -8.72
N THR A 104 12.57 12.01 -8.21
CA THR A 104 11.58 11.33 -9.06
C THR A 104 10.68 12.35 -9.76
N THR A 105 10.25 12.06 -10.98
CA THR A 105 9.35 12.94 -11.75
C THR A 105 7.87 12.66 -11.47
N PHE A 106 7.56 11.48 -10.96
CA PHE A 106 6.22 11.12 -10.50
C PHE A 106 6.26 9.99 -9.46
N LEU A 107 5.16 9.83 -8.73
CA LEU A 107 4.88 8.70 -7.86
C LEU A 107 3.66 7.95 -8.39
N TYR A 108 3.49 6.71 -7.98
CA TYR A 108 2.25 5.98 -8.24
C TYR A 108 1.79 5.17 -7.03
N LEU A 109 0.48 5.05 -6.89
CA LEU A 109 -0.18 4.23 -5.87
C LEU A 109 -0.56 2.88 -6.45
N PHE A 110 0.05 1.81 -5.96
CA PHE A 110 -0.17 0.43 -6.39
C PHE A 110 0.25 -0.56 -5.31
N THR A 111 -0.45 -1.70 -5.25
CA THR A 111 -0.05 -2.86 -4.45
C THR A 111 -0.64 -4.11 -5.12
N HIS A 112 -0.36 -5.30 -4.60
CA HIS A 112 -1.03 -6.54 -5.01
C HIS A 112 -1.21 -7.46 -3.80
N MET A 113 -1.98 -8.54 -3.94
CA MET A 113 -2.38 -9.40 -2.82
C MET A 113 -1.21 -9.91 -1.95
N ASP A 114 -0.05 -10.17 -2.55
CA ASP A 114 1.14 -10.70 -1.87
C ASP A 114 2.11 -9.61 -1.37
N ASP A 115 1.79 -8.34 -1.57
CA ASP A 115 2.66 -7.23 -1.20
C ASP A 115 2.45 -6.81 0.26
N TRP A 116 3.56 -6.58 0.94
CA TRP A 116 3.61 -6.06 2.32
C TRP A 116 4.30 -4.70 2.39
N GLN A 117 4.92 -4.24 1.30
CA GLN A 117 5.63 -2.97 1.31
C GLN A 117 4.64 -1.80 1.21
N SER A 118 5.14 -0.57 1.34
CA SER A 118 4.32 0.61 1.12
C SER A 118 3.73 0.60 -0.30
N PRO A 119 2.44 0.96 -0.47
CA PRO A 119 1.82 1.02 -1.79
C PRO A 119 2.23 2.26 -2.61
N ILE A 120 3.08 3.13 -2.05
CA ILE A 120 3.52 4.38 -2.69
C ILE A 120 4.87 4.13 -3.34
N CYS A 121 4.90 4.09 -4.66
CA CYS A 121 6.09 3.72 -5.41
C CYS A 121 6.64 4.89 -6.21
N ARG A 122 7.96 4.93 -6.36
CA ARG A 122 8.61 5.89 -7.25
C ARG A 122 8.40 5.51 -8.71
N GLY A 123 8.08 6.49 -9.55
CA GLY A 123 7.88 6.28 -10.99
C GLY A 123 9.15 5.99 -11.81
N ASP A 124 10.35 6.19 -11.25
CA ASP A 124 11.61 6.02 -11.95
C ASP A 124 12.28 4.64 -11.75
N ASN A 125 12.00 3.98 -10.62
CA ASN A 125 12.58 2.67 -10.28
C ASN A 125 11.61 1.70 -9.59
N GLY A 126 10.37 2.12 -9.32
CA GLY A 126 9.35 1.31 -8.67
C GLY A 126 9.58 1.05 -7.18
N HIS A 127 10.65 1.57 -6.59
CA HIS A 127 10.93 1.34 -5.17
C HIS A 127 9.85 1.99 -4.30
N PRO A 128 9.36 1.28 -3.27
CA PRO A 128 8.34 1.80 -2.38
C PRO A 128 8.92 2.83 -1.39
N ILE A 129 8.10 3.83 -1.06
CA ILE A 129 8.41 4.91 -0.12
C ILE A 129 7.68 4.61 1.20
N PRO A 130 8.38 4.46 2.33
CA PRO A 130 7.74 4.19 3.60
C PRO A 130 6.70 5.27 3.99
N ILE A 131 5.50 4.85 4.35
CA ILE A 131 4.35 5.75 4.61
C ILE A 131 4.63 6.69 5.80
N PHE A 132 5.34 6.22 6.83
CA PHE A 132 5.65 7.02 8.02
C PHE A 132 6.52 8.26 7.74
N LEU A 133 7.15 8.33 6.56
CA LEU A 133 7.91 9.51 6.12
C LEU A 133 7.02 10.65 5.61
N LEU A 134 5.75 10.37 5.30
CA LEU A 134 4.81 11.39 4.86
C LEU A 134 4.40 12.29 6.03
N SER A 135 4.48 13.60 5.81
CA SER A 135 3.93 14.59 6.73
C SER A 135 2.40 14.59 6.67
N GLY A 136 1.75 15.05 7.73
CA GLY A 136 0.28 15.09 7.81
C GLY A 136 -0.25 14.45 9.09
N ALA A 137 -1.58 14.42 9.21
CA ALA A 137 -2.26 13.81 10.33
C ALA A 137 -2.28 12.28 10.21
N TYR A 138 -2.57 11.62 11.34
CA TYR A 138 -2.67 10.16 11.42
C TYR A 138 -3.69 9.58 10.45
N GLN A 139 -4.85 10.24 10.30
CA GLN A 139 -5.96 9.77 9.49
C GLN A 139 -5.57 9.58 8.02
N GLN A 140 -4.72 10.44 7.44
CA GLN A 140 -4.32 10.26 6.04
C GLN A 140 -3.44 9.02 5.84
N ARG A 141 -2.58 8.67 6.81
CA ARG A 141 -1.76 7.45 6.76
C ARG A 141 -2.60 6.20 7.03
N GLU A 142 -3.54 6.29 7.95
CA GLU A 142 -4.52 5.23 8.22
C GLU A 142 -5.40 4.94 6.98
N GLU A 143 -5.82 5.96 6.25
CA GLU A 143 -6.54 5.81 4.98
C GLU A 143 -5.71 5.05 3.93
N ILE A 144 -4.40 5.32 3.83
CA ILE A 144 -3.49 4.59 2.93
C ILE A 144 -3.44 3.10 3.33
N TYR A 145 -3.29 2.81 4.63
CA TYR A 145 -3.28 1.44 5.13
C TYR A 145 -4.58 0.68 4.79
N PHE A 146 -5.74 1.25 5.10
CA PHE A 146 -7.02 0.57 4.82
C PHE A 146 -7.33 0.48 3.33
N TRP A 147 -6.90 1.45 2.52
CA TRP A 147 -6.97 1.33 1.07
C TRP A 147 -6.13 0.16 0.57
N GLN A 148 -4.91 -0.01 1.10
CA GLN A 148 -4.02 -1.13 0.74
C GLN A 148 -4.68 -2.48 1.06
N GLN A 149 -5.25 -2.63 2.26
CA GLN A 149 -5.95 -3.86 2.66
C GLN A 149 -7.15 -4.17 1.76
N GLN A 150 -7.93 -3.16 1.40
CA GLN A 150 -9.05 -3.32 0.47
C GLN A 150 -8.57 -3.72 -0.92
N TYR A 151 -7.52 -3.08 -1.44
CA TYR A 151 -6.95 -3.44 -2.73
C TYR A 151 -6.54 -4.92 -2.75
N LYS A 152 -5.76 -5.34 -1.75
CA LYS A 152 -5.31 -6.73 -1.60
C LYS A 152 -6.47 -7.72 -1.53
N THR A 153 -7.53 -7.36 -0.81
CA THR A 153 -8.75 -8.19 -0.71
C THR A 153 -9.45 -8.32 -2.06
N TYR A 154 -9.58 -7.25 -2.83
CA TYR A 154 -10.15 -7.30 -4.17
C TYR A 154 -9.26 -8.09 -5.14
N ASP A 155 -7.94 -7.92 -5.07
CA ASP A 155 -6.99 -8.65 -5.91
C ASP A 155 -7.04 -10.16 -5.62
N GLN A 156 -7.07 -10.55 -4.35
CA GLN A 156 -7.24 -11.94 -3.93
C GLN A 156 -8.60 -12.51 -4.34
N ALA A 157 -9.69 -11.74 -4.18
CA ALA A 157 -11.02 -12.16 -4.61
C ALA A 157 -11.08 -12.29 -6.14
N TRP A 158 -10.41 -11.42 -6.88
CA TRP A 158 -10.29 -11.55 -8.33
C TRP A 158 -9.61 -12.88 -8.70
N ILE A 159 -8.50 -13.23 -8.05
CA ILE A 159 -7.72 -14.43 -8.41
C ILE A 159 -8.39 -15.74 -7.96
N TYR A 160 -8.96 -15.79 -6.75
CA TYR A 160 -9.31 -17.07 -6.11
C TYR A 160 -10.80 -17.31 -5.85
N SER A 161 -11.68 -16.33 -6.05
CA SER A 161 -13.08 -16.48 -5.61
C SER A 161 -13.99 -17.20 -6.60
N GLY A 162 -13.61 -17.28 -7.89
CA GLY A 162 -14.47 -17.73 -8.99
C GLY A 162 -15.70 -16.82 -9.18
N ALA A 163 -16.72 -17.00 -8.35
CA ALA A 163 -18.00 -16.29 -8.47
C ALA A 163 -17.89 -14.76 -8.26
N LEU A 164 -16.91 -14.27 -7.49
CA LEU A 164 -16.73 -12.84 -7.23
C LEU A 164 -15.67 -12.20 -8.14
N GLU A 165 -15.03 -12.97 -9.02
CA GLU A 165 -13.93 -12.53 -9.89
C GLU A 165 -14.26 -11.22 -10.60
N LYS A 166 -15.40 -11.20 -11.30
CA LYS A 166 -15.81 -10.06 -12.12
C LYS A 166 -16.14 -8.81 -11.30
N VAL A 167 -16.72 -8.99 -10.11
CA VAL A 167 -17.07 -7.87 -9.22
C VAL A 167 -15.80 -7.25 -8.65
N ALA A 168 -14.86 -8.09 -8.22
CA ALA A 168 -13.57 -7.66 -7.70
C ALA A 168 -12.72 -6.99 -8.78
N TYR A 169 -12.61 -7.59 -9.97
CA TYR A 169 -11.90 -6.98 -11.11
C TYR A 169 -12.46 -5.62 -11.50
N LYS A 170 -13.79 -5.42 -11.41
CA LYS A 170 -14.41 -4.12 -11.66
C LYS A 170 -13.89 -3.05 -10.69
N GLN A 171 -13.69 -3.38 -9.40
CA GLN A 171 -13.13 -2.44 -8.44
C GLN A 171 -11.68 -2.06 -8.75
N LEU A 172 -10.89 -3.00 -9.28
CA LEU A 172 -9.48 -2.78 -9.62
C LEU A 172 -9.28 -2.04 -10.96
N ALA A 173 -10.21 -2.22 -11.90
CA ALA A 173 -10.04 -1.82 -13.30
C ALA A 173 -10.90 -0.64 -13.74
N THR A 174 -11.88 -0.16 -12.96
CA THR A 174 -12.74 0.98 -13.35
C THR A 174 -12.44 2.25 -12.55
N PRO A 175 -12.34 3.41 -13.22
CA PRO A 175 -11.96 4.66 -12.56
C PRO A 175 -13.06 5.23 -11.65
N ASP A 176 -14.29 4.75 -11.79
CA ASP A 176 -15.48 5.16 -11.02
C ASP A 176 -15.79 4.23 -9.84
N SER A 177 -14.96 3.21 -9.60
CA SER A 177 -15.08 2.32 -8.46
C SER A 177 -14.80 3.03 -7.14
N GLU A 178 -15.33 2.48 -6.03
CA GLU A 178 -15.08 3.04 -4.70
C GLU A 178 -13.60 2.92 -4.32
N LEU A 179 -12.96 1.80 -4.68
CA LEU A 179 -11.53 1.58 -4.47
C LEU A 179 -10.68 2.62 -5.22
N THR A 180 -11.02 2.94 -6.47
CA THR A 180 -10.28 3.93 -7.26
C THR A 180 -10.51 5.34 -6.73
N LYS A 181 -11.75 5.71 -6.35
CA LYS A 181 -12.02 7.03 -5.76
C LYS A 181 -11.23 7.25 -4.47
N ALA A 182 -11.22 6.26 -3.57
CA ALA A 182 -10.42 6.33 -2.36
C ALA A 182 -8.91 6.47 -2.67
N GLY A 183 -8.40 5.67 -3.60
CA GLY A 183 -7.01 5.74 -4.03
C GLY A 183 -6.64 7.07 -4.70
N GLN A 184 -7.55 7.69 -5.45
CA GLN A 184 -7.33 9.01 -6.04
C GLN A 184 -7.32 10.12 -4.98
N THR A 185 -8.14 10.02 -3.93
CA THR A 185 -8.06 10.95 -2.78
C THR A 185 -6.69 10.83 -2.09
N ILE A 186 -6.21 9.59 -1.89
CA ILE A 186 -4.87 9.34 -1.37
C ILE A 186 -3.78 9.93 -2.28
N CYS A 187 -3.88 9.74 -3.60
CA CYS A 187 -2.92 10.31 -4.55
C CYS A 187 -2.86 11.83 -4.46
N LYS A 188 -3.99 12.51 -4.29
CA LYS A 188 -4.04 13.97 -4.11
C LYS A 188 -3.32 14.39 -2.82
N TYR A 189 -3.59 13.71 -1.71
CA TYR A 189 -2.88 13.96 -0.45
C TYR A 189 -1.36 13.77 -0.60
N ILE A 190 -0.92 12.67 -1.23
CA ILE A 190 0.51 12.42 -1.47
C ILE A 190 1.12 13.54 -2.33
N GLU A 191 0.44 13.95 -3.39
CA GLU A 191 0.89 15.05 -4.25
C GLU A 191 0.98 16.38 -3.49
N GLU A 192 0.03 16.67 -2.61
CA GLU A 192 0.04 17.88 -1.76
C GLU A 192 1.23 17.91 -0.81
N VAL A 193 1.55 16.79 -0.14
CA VAL A 193 2.63 16.76 0.87
C VAL A 193 4.02 16.55 0.28
N THR A 194 4.12 15.92 -0.89
CA THR A 194 5.42 15.66 -1.55
C THR A 194 5.76 16.70 -2.60
N GLY A 195 4.77 17.40 -3.17
CA GLY A 195 4.93 18.26 -4.35
C GLY A 195 5.17 17.48 -5.65
N ILE A 196 5.04 16.15 -5.64
CA ILE A 196 5.31 15.29 -6.80
C ILE A 196 3.99 14.78 -7.38
N PRO A 197 3.77 14.92 -8.71
CA PRO A 197 2.62 14.33 -9.39
C PRO A 197 2.43 12.86 -9.01
N THR A 198 1.28 12.51 -8.45
CA THR A 198 1.01 11.15 -7.96
C THR A 198 -0.15 10.52 -8.72
N TYR A 199 0.09 9.34 -9.29
CA TYR A 199 -0.84 8.67 -10.19
C TYR A 199 -1.42 7.42 -9.55
N TYR A 200 -2.72 7.18 -9.74
CA TYR A 200 -3.34 5.93 -9.38
C TYR A 200 -3.11 4.88 -10.48
N TYR A 201 -2.63 3.70 -10.11
CA TYR A 201 -2.54 2.58 -11.05
C TYR A 201 -3.89 1.93 -11.27
N LEU A 202 -4.39 1.97 -12.51
CA LEU A 202 -5.61 1.30 -12.91
C LEU A 202 -5.29 -0.03 -13.58
N MET A 203 -5.77 -1.12 -12.99
CA MET A 203 -5.47 -2.47 -13.45
C MET A 203 -6.04 -2.76 -14.84
N ARG A 204 -5.27 -3.44 -15.67
CA ARG A 204 -5.70 -3.92 -16.99
C ARG A 204 -5.20 -5.34 -17.23
N TYR A 205 -6.07 -6.33 -16.99
CA TYR A 205 -5.76 -7.73 -17.27
C TYR A 205 -6.34 -8.17 -18.61
N TRP A 206 -7.64 -7.95 -18.84
CA TRP A 206 -8.33 -8.35 -20.07
C TRP A 206 -8.27 -7.24 -21.12
N GLY A 207 -7.71 -7.55 -22.30
CA GLY A 207 -7.53 -6.62 -23.41
C GLY A 207 -8.27 -7.00 -24.68
N ARG A 208 -8.28 -6.07 -25.64
CA ARG A 208 -8.74 -6.33 -27.01
C ARG A 208 -7.57 -6.81 -27.86
N ARG A 209 -7.74 -7.89 -28.64
CA ARG A 209 -6.74 -8.40 -29.58
C ARG A 209 -6.37 -7.38 -30.65
N LYS A 210 -7.26 -6.44 -30.93
CA LYS A 210 -7.04 -5.32 -31.85
C LYS A 210 -7.17 -3.99 -31.11
N ASN A 211 -6.30 -3.05 -31.44
CA ASN A 211 -6.36 -1.66 -30.99
C ASN A 211 -6.21 -1.41 -29.48
N GLU A 212 -5.67 -2.35 -28.69
CA GLU A 212 -5.42 -2.13 -27.26
C GLU A 212 -4.50 -0.91 -27.01
N TYR A 213 -3.46 -0.73 -27.84
CA TYR A 213 -2.58 0.44 -27.81
C TYR A 213 -3.30 1.77 -28.07
N ALA A 214 -4.44 1.74 -28.76
CA ALA A 214 -5.23 2.93 -29.06
C ALA A 214 -6.39 3.15 -28.09
N ARG A 215 -6.46 2.38 -26.98
CA ARG A 215 -7.52 2.55 -25.99
C ARG A 215 -7.48 3.95 -25.38
N LEU A 216 -8.66 4.52 -25.16
CA LEU A 216 -8.82 5.83 -24.55
C LEU A 216 -8.75 5.75 -23.02
N CYS A 217 -8.40 6.87 -22.38
CA CYS A 217 -8.45 6.98 -20.92
C CYS A 217 -9.87 6.67 -20.44
N PRO A 218 -10.07 5.70 -19.52
CA PRO A 218 -11.40 5.29 -19.13
C PRO A 218 -12.16 6.36 -18.33
N ALA A 219 -11.44 7.34 -17.76
CA ALA A 219 -12.04 8.44 -17.01
C ALA A 219 -12.51 9.58 -17.92
N CYS A 220 -11.66 10.05 -18.84
CA CYS A 220 -11.95 11.26 -19.64
C CYS A 220 -12.12 11.05 -21.15
N GLY A 221 -11.82 9.85 -21.67
CA GLY A 221 -11.92 9.52 -23.09
C GLY A 221 -10.82 10.10 -23.97
N GLN A 222 -9.80 10.77 -23.41
CA GLN A 222 -8.67 11.28 -24.18
C GLN A 222 -7.68 10.17 -24.56
N LYS A 223 -6.90 10.38 -25.62
CA LYS A 223 -5.72 9.56 -25.91
C LYS A 223 -4.76 9.69 -24.73
N TRP A 224 -4.24 8.57 -24.25
CA TRP A 224 -3.33 8.50 -23.09
C TRP A 224 -2.21 7.48 -23.27
N SER A 225 -2.08 6.89 -24.46
CA SER A 225 -0.91 6.09 -24.80
C SER A 225 0.32 7.01 -24.86
N THR A 226 1.41 6.63 -24.23
CA THR A 226 2.69 7.34 -24.30
C THR A 226 3.47 6.88 -25.54
N ASP A 227 4.18 7.80 -26.21
CA ASP A 227 4.99 7.50 -27.40
C ASP A 227 6.35 6.87 -27.03
N THR A 228 6.43 6.18 -25.90
CA THR A 228 7.67 5.60 -25.38
C THR A 228 7.89 4.21 -25.99
N ASP A 229 8.99 4.05 -26.72
CA ASP A 229 9.57 2.74 -27.10
C ASP A 229 10.18 2.05 -25.85
N VAL A 230 9.33 1.80 -24.85
CA VAL A 230 9.78 1.25 -23.57
C VAL A 230 10.03 -0.25 -23.68
N GLU A 231 11.15 -0.68 -23.10
CA GLU A 231 11.34 -2.08 -22.73
C GLU A 231 10.14 -2.53 -21.89
N VAL A 232 9.35 -3.45 -22.46
CA VAL A 232 7.99 -3.81 -22.02
C VAL A 232 7.97 -4.62 -20.71
N ASN A 233 9.14 -4.85 -20.08
CA ASN A 233 9.31 -5.84 -19.02
C ASN A 233 9.46 -5.25 -17.61
N VAL A 234 9.29 -3.94 -17.43
CA VAL A 234 9.49 -3.28 -16.14
C VAL A 234 8.21 -2.59 -15.67
N PHE A 235 7.73 -2.93 -14.47
CA PHE A 235 6.39 -2.53 -14.00
C PHE A 235 6.17 -1.02 -13.82
N TYR A 236 7.20 -0.24 -13.49
CA TYR A 236 7.02 1.21 -13.32
C TYR A 236 7.01 1.98 -14.66
N HIS A 237 7.12 1.28 -15.80
CA HIS A 237 6.97 1.85 -17.13
C HIS A 237 5.53 1.70 -17.62
N PHE A 238 4.77 2.80 -17.52
CA PHE A 238 3.36 2.81 -17.91
C PHE A 238 3.17 3.29 -19.35
N PRO A 239 2.83 2.42 -20.31
CA PRO A 239 2.51 2.82 -21.69
C PRO A 239 1.22 3.63 -21.78
N PHE A 240 0.44 3.71 -20.70
CA PHE A 240 -0.72 4.57 -20.58
C PHE A 240 -0.59 5.49 -19.38
N LYS A 241 -0.63 6.80 -19.65
CA LYS A 241 -0.53 7.85 -18.63
C LYS A 241 -1.44 9.01 -19.00
N CYS A 242 -2.36 9.35 -18.10
CA CYS A 242 -3.29 10.47 -18.27
C CYS A 242 -3.05 11.50 -17.17
N ASP A 243 -2.35 12.58 -17.51
CA ASP A 243 -2.03 13.66 -16.56
C ASP A 243 -3.28 14.37 -15.99
N PRO A 244 -4.30 14.73 -16.80
CA PRO A 244 -5.51 15.38 -16.26
C PRO A 244 -6.26 14.52 -15.25
N CYS A 245 -6.21 13.19 -15.38
CA CYS A 245 -6.92 12.26 -14.50
C CYS A 245 -6.03 11.67 -13.40
N ARG A 246 -4.72 11.93 -13.41
CA ARG A 246 -3.73 11.25 -12.54
C ARG A 246 -3.88 9.73 -12.57
N LEU A 247 -4.00 9.15 -13.77
CA LEU A 247 -4.10 7.70 -13.97
C LEU A 247 -2.91 7.17 -14.76
N VAL A 248 -2.41 6.01 -14.35
CA VAL A 248 -1.45 5.20 -15.12
C VAL A 248 -1.94 3.77 -15.25
N SER A 249 -1.52 3.08 -16.30
CA SER A 249 -1.94 1.69 -16.55
C SER A 249 -0.99 0.99 -17.53
N HIS A 250 -0.99 -0.34 -17.50
CA HIS A 250 -0.25 -1.19 -18.43
C HIS A 250 -1.05 -1.56 -19.67
N LEU A 251 -0.38 -2.22 -20.61
CA LEU A 251 -1.08 -3.04 -21.60
C LEU A 251 -1.77 -4.21 -20.87
N ALA A 252 -2.84 -4.71 -21.50
CA ALA A 252 -3.48 -5.92 -21.03
C ALA A 252 -2.53 -7.11 -21.04
N VAL A 253 -2.71 -7.98 -20.04
CA VAL A 253 -1.95 -9.22 -19.87
C VAL A 253 -2.54 -10.36 -20.69
N SER A 254 -3.88 -10.46 -20.76
CA SER A 254 -4.60 -11.52 -21.47
C SER A 254 -5.55 -10.99 -22.54
N TYR A 255 -5.54 -11.68 -23.68
CA TYR A 255 -6.37 -11.40 -24.86
C TYR A 255 -7.29 -12.58 -25.24
N GLU A 256 -7.35 -13.59 -24.38
CA GLU A 256 -8.09 -14.83 -24.64
C GLU A 256 -9.60 -14.59 -24.60
N ASP A 257 -10.08 -13.83 -23.61
CA ASP A 257 -11.50 -13.49 -23.43
C ASP A 257 -11.77 -11.98 -23.47
N GLU A 258 -11.92 -11.44 -24.68
CA GLU A 258 -12.22 -10.01 -24.91
C GLU A 258 -13.57 -9.56 -24.33
N ARG A 259 -14.45 -10.48 -23.91
CA ARG A 259 -15.76 -10.10 -23.32
C ARG A 259 -15.56 -9.35 -22.00
N HIS A 260 -14.46 -9.59 -21.30
CA HIS A 260 -14.11 -8.89 -20.07
C HIS A 260 -13.35 -7.57 -20.31
N ALA A 261 -12.79 -7.36 -21.51
CA ALA A 261 -12.07 -6.12 -21.85
C ALA A 261 -12.95 -4.87 -21.76
N VAL A 262 -14.29 -5.02 -21.86
CA VAL A 262 -15.28 -3.95 -21.65
C VAL A 262 -15.23 -3.31 -20.26
N ILE A 263 -14.61 -3.98 -19.28
CA ILE A 263 -14.42 -3.47 -17.92
C ILE A 263 -13.18 -2.58 -17.94
N GLY A 264 -13.34 -1.33 -17.49
CA GLY A 264 -12.25 -0.35 -17.51
C GLY A 264 -12.00 0.25 -18.89
N GLU A 265 -12.92 0.07 -19.84
CA GLU A 265 -12.92 0.81 -21.11
C GLU A 265 -13.72 2.11 -20.96
N TRP A 266 -13.26 3.16 -21.64
CA TRP A 266 -14.04 4.39 -21.76
C TRP A 266 -15.39 4.11 -22.40
N ARG A 267 -16.43 4.72 -21.84
CA ARG A 267 -17.77 4.73 -22.44
C ARG A 267 -18.23 6.17 -22.52
N PRO A 268 -18.71 6.64 -23.68
CA PRO A 268 -19.35 7.93 -23.74
C PRO A 268 -20.52 7.94 -22.75
N SER A 269 -20.65 9.03 -21.99
CA SER A 269 -21.80 9.20 -21.11
C SER A 269 -23.06 9.09 -21.98
N LYS A 270 -23.97 8.18 -21.61
CA LYS A 270 -25.28 8.12 -22.26
C LYS A 270 -26.05 9.34 -21.75
N PHE A 271 -26.07 10.39 -22.55
CA PHE A 271 -27.03 11.49 -22.40
C PHE A 271 -28.45 10.96 -22.64
#